data_AF-E3LI92-F1
#
_entry.id   AF-E3LI92-F1
#
_cell.length_a   1.000
_cell.length_b   1.000
_cell.length_c   1.000
_cell.angle_alpha   90.00
_cell.angle_beta   90.00
_cell.angle_gamma   90.00
#
_symmetry.space_group_name_H-M   'P 1'
#
loop_
_entity.id
_entity.type
_entity.pdbx_description
1 polymer ?
#
loop_
_entity_poly.entity_id
_entity_poly.type
_entity_poly.pdbx_seq_one_letter_code
_entity_poly.pdbx_strand_id
1 'polypeptide(L)'
;MIFMQFLLLSACIAFLAVAAPITVKDRFIEMQSSGMSDNGVQALWDLVNKFKVEYPKHSKSKEATDKFMADFTVIAQNVVSSMSKEDQMVYRDYVKRHGLS
;
A
#
# COMPACT_ATOMS: atom_id res chain seq x y z
N MET A 1 -24.11 -0.64 -1.66
CA MET A 1 -23.16 -1.53 -2.38
C MET A 1 -21.72 -0.99 -2.38
N ILE A 2 -21.31 -0.24 -1.35
CA ILE A 2 -19.98 0.42 -1.27
C ILE A 2 -19.14 -0.14 -0.11
N PHE A 3 -19.73 -0.93 0.79
CA PHE A 3 -19.06 -1.43 2.00
C PHE A 3 -18.18 -2.67 1.78
N MET A 4 -18.28 -3.32 0.62
CA MET A 4 -17.53 -4.56 0.31
C MET A 4 -16.15 -4.30 -0.32
N GLN A 5 -15.91 -3.13 -0.92
CA GLN A 5 -14.61 -2.79 -1.52
C GLN A 5 -13.58 -2.28 -0.49
N PHE A 6 -14.02 -1.68 0.62
CA PHE A 6 -13.13 -1.18 1.67
C PHE A 6 -12.62 -2.27 2.63
N LEU A 7 -13.19 -3.47 2.56
CA LEU A 7 -12.73 -4.61 3.33
C LEU A 7 -11.39 -5.15 2.80
N LEU A 8 -11.01 -4.84 1.56
CA LEU A 8 -9.77 -5.32 0.93
C LEU A 8 -8.50 -4.59 1.36
N LEU A 9 -8.59 -3.35 1.89
CA LEU A 9 -7.44 -2.68 2.51
C LEU A 9 -7.18 -3.16 3.96
N SER A 10 -8.18 -3.80 4.58
CA SER A 10 -8.10 -4.41 5.92
C SER A 10 -7.88 -5.93 5.88
N ALA A 11 -8.21 -6.61 4.78
CA ALA A 11 -8.09 -8.06 4.62
C ALA A 11 -6.66 -8.57 4.26
N CYS A 12 -5.60 -7.80 4.51
CA CYS A 12 -4.23 -8.29 4.37
C CYS A 12 -3.73 -9.13 5.56
N ILE A 13 -4.57 -9.46 6.55
CA ILE A 13 -4.17 -10.29 7.72
C ILE A 13 -4.86 -11.66 7.76
N ALA A 14 -5.83 -11.96 6.89
CA ALA A 14 -6.52 -13.26 6.95
C ALA A 14 -6.96 -13.80 5.59
N PHE A 15 -6.00 -14.16 4.74
CA PHE A 15 -6.23 -15.21 3.73
C PHE A 15 -5.10 -16.23 3.78
N LEU A 16 -5.37 -17.31 4.52
CA LEU A 16 -4.71 -18.60 4.40
C LEU A 16 -5.18 -19.25 3.09
N ALA A 17 -4.39 -19.13 2.03
CA ALA A 17 -4.45 -20.00 0.86
C ALA A 17 -3.03 -20.13 0.28
N VAL A 18 -2.34 -21.20 0.67
CA VAL A 18 -1.17 -21.85 0.06
C VAL A 18 -0.38 -21.01 -0.97
N ALA A 19 0.24 -19.94 -0.48
CA ALA A 19 1.47 -19.34 -0.96
C ALA A 19 2.03 -18.59 0.25
N ALA A 20 3.32 -18.73 0.55
CA ALA A 20 3.91 -18.03 1.70
C ALA A 20 3.53 -16.54 1.66
N PRO A 21 3.13 -15.92 2.79
CA PRO A 21 2.78 -14.50 2.79
C PRO A 21 3.99 -13.70 2.30
N ILE A 22 3.88 -13.11 1.10
CA ILE A 22 4.94 -12.29 0.50
C ILE A 22 5.23 -11.14 1.48
N THR A 23 6.47 -11.02 1.91
CA THR A 23 6.84 -9.97 2.86
C THR A 23 6.81 -8.60 2.17
N VAL A 24 6.65 -7.51 2.92
CA VAL A 24 6.76 -6.14 2.36
C VAL A 24 8.07 -5.95 1.60
N LYS A 25 9.16 -6.55 2.11
CA LYS A 25 10.48 -6.50 1.48
C LYS A 25 10.48 -7.19 0.12
N ASP A 26 9.89 -8.37 0.02
CA ASP A 26 9.82 -9.14 -1.23
C ASP A 26 9.01 -8.38 -2.30
N ARG A 27 7.95 -7.67 -1.89
CA ARG A 27 7.18 -6.80 -2.81
C ARG A 27 8.03 -5.68 -3.40
N PHE A 28 8.90 -5.07 -2.59
CA PHE A 28 9.80 -4.02 -3.08
C PHE A 28 10.91 -4.57 -3.96
N ILE A 29 11.45 -5.76 -3.67
CA ILE A 29 12.37 -6.47 -4.56
C ILE A 29 11.71 -6.73 -5.91
N GLU A 30 10.45 -7.18 -5.93
CA GLU A 30 9.71 -7.42 -7.16
C GLU A 30 9.51 -6.13 -7.97
N MET A 31 9.09 -5.04 -7.33
CA MET A 31 8.94 -3.74 -8.01
C MET A 31 10.27 -3.23 -8.57
N GLN A 32 11.36 -3.34 -7.81
CA GLN A 32 12.71 -2.97 -8.26
C GLN A 32 13.14 -3.82 -9.46
N SER A 33 12.90 -5.13 -9.42
CA SER A 33 13.17 -6.03 -10.55
C SER A 33 12.29 -5.75 -11.78
N SER A 34 11.14 -5.11 -11.57
CA SER A 34 10.24 -4.65 -12.63
C SER A 34 10.60 -3.25 -13.15
N GLY A 35 11.71 -2.66 -12.67
CA GLY A 35 12.23 -1.38 -13.15
C GLY A 35 11.90 -0.17 -12.28
N MET A 36 11.34 -0.35 -11.07
CA MET A 36 11.18 0.76 -10.13
C MET A 36 12.55 1.23 -9.62
N SER A 37 12.75 2.55 -9.63
CA SER A 37 13.95 3.19 -9.12
C SER A 37 14.09 3.04 -7.60
N ASP A 38 15.31 3.16 -7.08
CA ASP A 38 15.57 3.17 -5.64
C ASP A 38 14.79 4.27 -4.92
N ASN A 39 14.63 5.44 -5.56
CA ASN A 39 13.83 6.54 -5.03
C ASN A 39 12.34 6.17 -4.93
N GLY A 40 11.80 5.50 -5.95
CA GLY A 40 10.42 5.02 -5.94
C GLY A 40 10.19 3.98 -4.84
N VAL A 41 11.11 3.02 -4.70
CA VAL A 41 11.07 2.01 -3.63
C VAL A 41 11.15 2.67 -2.25
N GLN A 42 12.08 3.61 -2.06
CA GLN A 42 12.25 4.32 -0.79
C GLN A 42 10.99 5.11 -0.43
N ALA A 43 10.37 5.81 -1.39
CA ALA A 43 9.15 6.56 -1.16
C ALA A 43 7.98 5.65 -0.69
N LEU A 44 7.84 4.45 -1.27
CA LEU A 44 6.85 3.46 -0.81
C LEU A 44 7.22 2.86 0.55
N TRP A 45 8.50 2.62 0.81
CA TRP A 45 8.98 2.14 2.11
C TRP A 45 8.66 3.12 3.24
N ASP A 46 8.91 4.42 3.00
CA ASP A 46 8.61 5.48 3.94
C ASP A 46 7.10 5.60 4.20
N LEU A 47 6.29 5.44 3.15
CA LEU A 47 4.83 5.40 3.28
C LEU A 47 4.39 4.22 4.17
N VAL A 48 4.93 3.00 3.95
CA VAL A 48 4.61 1.84 4.80
C VAL A 48 5.01 2.09 6.25
N ASN A 49 6.19 2.65 6.50
CA ASN A 49 6.63 2.94 7.87
C ASN A 49 5.76 3.99 8.53
N LYS A 50 5.36 5.04 7.80
CA LYS A 50 4.42 6.04 8.29
C LYS A 50 3.09 5.39 8.69
N PHE A 51 2.55 4.49 7.88
CA PHE A 51 1.33 3.76 8.22
C PHE A 51 1.51 2.94 9.51
N LYS A 52 2.59 2.16 9.61
CA LYS A 52 2.88 1.31 10.79
C LYS A 52 3.00 2.11 12.08
N VAL A 53 3.55 3.32 12.01
CA VAL A 53 3.73 4.19 13.19
C VAL A 53 2.45 4.93 13.55
N GLU A 54 1.71 5.44 12.57
CA GLU A 54 0.54 6.30 12.82
C GLU A 54 -0.74 5.51 13.05
N TYR A 55 -0.98 4.42 12.31
CA TYR A 55 -2.22 3.64 12.41
C TYR A 55 -2.56 3.18 13.84
N PRO A 56 -1.60 2.64 14.64
CA PRO A 56 -1.89 2.23 16.02
C PRO A 56 -2.43 3.36 16.91
N LYS A 57 -2.05 4.61 16.64
CA LYS A 57 -2.51 5.78 17.40
C LYS A 57 -3.98 6.10 17.15
N HIS A 58 -4.50 5.73 15.97
CA HIS A 58 -5.88 5.99 15.55
C HIS A 58 -6.79 4.76 15.63
N SER A 59 -6.21 3.55 15.75
CA SER A 59 -6.90 2.25 15.70
C SER A 59 -7.92 1.97 16.82
N LYS A 60 -7.92 2.76 17.90
CA LYS A 60 -8.77 2.51 19.09
C LYS A 60 -10.21 3.01 18.94
N SER A 61 -10.49 3.86 17.95
CA SER A 61 -11.84 4.35 17.65
C SER A 61 -12.12 4.17 16.17
N LYS A 62 -13.33 3.69 15.84
CA LYS A 62 -13.76 3.53 14.45
C LYS A 62 -13.71 4.86 13.70
N GLU A 63 -14.24 5.93 14.30
CA GLU A 63 -14.26 7.25 13.68
C GLU A 63 -12.85 7.79 13.42
N ALA A 64 -11.94 7.68 14.39
CA ALA A 64 -10.55 8.09 14.24
C ALA A 64 -9.82 7.25 13.19
N THR A 65 -10.11 5.94 13.14
CA THR A 65 -9.55 5.02 12.15
C THR A 65 -10.04 5.38 10.75
N ASP A 66 -11.35 5.56 10.56
CA ASP A 66 -11.93 5.90 9.25
C ASP A 66 -11.34 7.22 8.73
N LYS A 67 -11.26 8.24 9.60
CA LYS A 67 -10.62 9.52 9.25
C LYS A 67 -9.16 9.34 8.87
N PHE A 68 -8.39 8.60 9.68
CA PHE A 68 -6.99 8.32 9.38
C PHE A 68 -6.84 7.62 8.03
N MET A 69 -7.67 6.61 7.72
CA MET A 69 -7.61 5.91 6.44
C MET A 69 -7.93 6.82 5.26
N ALA A 70 -8.91 7.71 5.39
CA ALA A 70 -9.23 8.69 4.35
C ALA A 70 -8.06 9.65 4.10
N ASP A 71 -7.51 10.25 5.16
CA ASP A 71 -6.37 11.17 5.07
C ASP A 71 -5.12 10.45 4.52
N PHE A 72 -4.87 9.23 4.98
CA PHE A 72 -3.71 8.43 4.56
C PHE A 72 -3.81 8.00 3.09
N THR A 73 -5.02 7.77 2.57
CA THR A 73 -5.25 7.47 1.15
C THR A 73 -4.80 8.64 0.27
N VAL A 74 -5.12 9.88 0.66
CA VAL A 74 -4.66 11.08 -0.06
C VAL A 74 -3.14 11.19 -0.01
N ILE A 75 -2.52 10.92 1.15
CA ILE A 75 -1.05 10.91 1.27
C ILE A 75 -0.43 9.86 0.33
N ALA A 76 -0.95 8.64 0.31
CA ALA A 76 -0.46 7.57 -0.55
C ALA A 76 -0.56 7.92 -2.04
N GLN A 77 -1.70 8.50 -2.46
CA GLN A 77 -1.91 8.97 -3.83
C GLN A 77 -0.93 10.09 -4.21
N ASN A 78 -0.67 11.03 -3.31
CA ASN A 78 0.30 12.10 -3.54
C ASN A 78 1.73 11.58 -3.65
N VAL A 79 2.11 10.60 -2.81
CA VAL A 79 3.42 9.94 -2.90
C VAL A 79 3.61 9.30 -4.26
N VAL A 80 2.65 8.47 -4.71
CA VAL A 80 2.72 7.82 -6.03
C VAL A 80 2.76 8.86 -7.15
N SER A 81 1.91 9.90 -7.08
CA SER A 81 1.86 10.95 -8.11
C SER A 81 3.14 11.79 -8.19
N SER A 82 3.92 11.86 -7.10
CA SER A 82 5.20 12.57 -7.05
C SER A 82 6.38 11.78 -7.62
N MET A 83 6.21 10.46 -7.84
CA MET A 83 7.24 9.62 -8.45
C MET A 83 7.41 9.92 -9.94
N SER A 84 8.50 9.41 -10.54
CA SER A 84 8.71 9.44 -11.99
C SER A 84 7.56 8.73 -12.73
N LYS A 85 7.36 9.04 -14.02
CA LYS A 85 6.30 8.39 -14.80
C LYS A 85 6.54 6.89 -14.93
N GLU A 86 7.80 6.50 -15.04
CA GLU A 86 8.29 5.14 -15.11
C GLU A 86 7.96 4.39 -13.81
N ASP A 87 8.28 4.97 -12.65
CA ASP A 87 7.97 4.37 -11.35
C ASP A 87 6.45 4.26 -11.11
N GLN A 88 5.68 5.27 -11.54
CA GLN A 88 4.22 5.21 -11.49
C GLN A 88 3.66 4.08 -12.36
N MET A 89 4.25 3.84 -13.53
CA MET A 89 3.86 2.70 -14.39
C MET A 89 4.14 1.38 -13.69
N VAL A 90 5.35 1.20 -13.15
CA VAL A 90 5.72 -0.02 -12.42
C VAL A 90 4.79 -0.26 -11.22
N TYR A 91 4.47 0.79 -10.45
CA TYR A 91 3.51 0.70 -9.35
C TYR A 91 2.12 0.28 -9.83
N ARG A 92 1.58 0.91 -10.88
CA ARG A 92 0.25 0.57 -11.42
C ARG A 92 0.21 -0.87 -11.95
N ASP A 93 1.24 -1.30 -12.66
CA ASP A 93 1.32 -2.66 -13.19
C ASP A 93 1.45 -3.68 -12.06
N TYR A 94 2.20 -3.36 -11.00
CA TYR A 94 2.26 -4.16 -9.80
C TYR A 94 0.87 -4.31 -9.15
N VAL A 95 0.18 -3.19 -8.88
CA VAL A 95 -1.16 -3.18 -8.27
C VAL A 95 -2.15 -4.00 -9.10
N LYS A 96 -2.13 -3.85 -10.42
CA LYS A 96 -2.98 -4.61 -11.35
C LYS A 96 -2.67 -6.10 -11.35
N ARG A 97 -1.39 -6.49 -11.41
CA ARG A 97 -0.97 -7.91 -11.42
C ARG A 97 -1.41 -8.66 -10.16
N HIS A 98 -1.38 -7.98 -9.02
CA HIS A 98 -1.73 -8.58 -7.72
C HIS A 98 -3.19 -8.35 -7.30
N GLY A 99 -4.04 -7.78 -8.18
CA GLY A 99 -5.47 -7.57 -7.90
C GLY A 99 -5.74 -6.58 -6.76
N LEU A 100 -4.86 -5.60 -6.59
CA LEU A 100 -4.92 -4.61 -5.51
C LEU A 100 -5.68 -3.32 -5.91
N SER A 101 -6.29 -3.29 -7.10
CA SER A 101 -7.09 -2.19 -7.65
C SER A 101 -8.58 -2.45 -7.62
#